data_AF-A0A5D8YQ58-F1
#
_entry.id   AF-A0A5D8YQ58-F1
#
_cell.length_a   1.000
_cell.length_b   1.000
_cell.length_c   1.000
_cell.angle_alpha   90.00
_cell.angle_beta   90.00
_cell.angle_gamma   90.00
#
_symmetry.space_group_name_H-M   'P 1'
#
loop_
_entity.id
_entity.type
_entity.pdbx_description
1 polymer ?
#
loop_
_entity_poly.entity_id
_entity_poly.type
_entity_poly.pdbx_seq_one_letter_code
_entity_poly.pdbx_strand_id
1 'polypeptide(L)'
;MKKIILLLAVVVGFTAMTAMQTDNKAEFKFESETHDFGKIPQGKPVTVDFTFTNVGQEPLIISSVEPTCGCTVAKFTNTPVKKGETGTITLTFNAAVASPFTKAVTVKSNAKTPVKVLYIKGEVIANK
;
A
#
# COMPACT_ATOMS: atom_id res chain seq x y z
N MET A 1 56.52 12.56 15.08
CA MET A 1 55.80 13.18 13.94
C MET A 1 55.26 12.16 12.92
N LYS A 2 55.98 11.07 12.58
CA LYS A 2 55.51 10.03 11.62
C LYS A 2 54.43 9.08 12.18
N LYS A 3 54.39 8.86 13.50
CA LYS A 3 53.37 8.02 14.17
C LYS A 3 52.01 8.71 14.36
N ILE A 4 51.98 10.05 14.32
CA ILE A 4 50.75 10.85 14.50
C ILE A 4 49.95 10.91 13.19
N ILE A 5 50.64 10.90 12.04
CA ILE A 5 50.01 10.89 10.71
C ILE A 5 49.30 9.54 10.43
N LEU A 6 49.83 8.43 10.95
CA LEU A 6 49.21 7.09 10.87
C LEU A 6 47.93 6.96 11.73
N LEU A 7 47.84 7.69 12.85
CA LEU A 7 46.67 7.67 13.73
C LEU A 7 45.48 8.48 13.16
N LEU A 8 45.75 9.56 12.40
CA LEU A 8 44.70 10.32 11.72
C LEU A 8 44.12 9.59 10.50
N ALA A 9 44.89 8.75 9.82
CA ALA A 9 44.40 7.97 8.67
C ALA A 9 43.43 6.84 9.07
N VAL A 10 43.55 6.32 10.29
CA VAL A 10 42.68 5.23 10.80
C VAL A 10 41.31 5.74 11.24
N VAL A 11 41.23 6.98 11.76
CA VAL A 11 39.96 7.57 12.23
C VAL A 11 39.08 8.03 11.05
N VAL A 12 39.68 8.50 9.95
CA VAL A 12 38.95 8.91 8.74
C VAL A 12 38.39 7.72 7.94
N GLY A 13 38.96 6.52 8.11
CA GLY A 13 38.45 5.29 7.49
C GLY A 13 37.15 4.75 8.12
N PHE A 14 36.86 5.11 9.38
CA PHE A 14 35.72 4.55 10.12
C PHE A 14 34.40 5.30 9.91
N THR A 15 34.42 6.51 9.35
CA THR A 15 33.21 7.32 9.11
C THR A 15 32.57 7.08 7.74
N ALA A 16 33.16 6.25 6.88
CA ALA A 16 32.70 6.05 5.50
C ALA A 16 31.71 4.88 5.29
N MET A 17 31.36 4.11 6.34
CA MET A 17 30.49 2.92 6.21
C MET A 17 29.02 3.12 6.58
N THR A 18 28.58 4.33 6.96
CA THR A 18 27.18 4.55 7.38
C THR A 18 26.21 4.83 6.22
N ALA A 19 26.66 4.84 4.97
CA ALA A 19 25.87 5.34 3.83
C ALA A 19 25.06 4.29 3.03
N MET A 20 24.98 3.03 3.46
CA MET A 20 24.19 2.00 2.76
C MET A 20 23.36 1.13 3.71
N GLN A 21 22.45 1.73 4.47
CA GLN A 21 21.28 0.99 4.93
C GLN A 21 20.29 0.88 3.76
N THR A 22 20.51 -0.12 2.90
CA THR A 22 19.45 -0.58 2.00
C THR A 22 18.36 -1.16 2.90
N ASP A 23 17.28 -0.41 3.10
CA ASP A 23 16.13 -0.86 3.84
C ASP A 23 15.49 -2.02 3.07
N ASN A 24 15.86 -3.25 3.44
CA ASN A 24 15.53 -4.48 2.72
C ASN A 24 14.09 -4.94 2.96
N LYS A 25 13.29 -4.20 3.73
CA LYS A 25 11.89 -4.54 4.00
C LYS A 25 11.06 -4.61 2.71
N ALA A 26 9.98 -5.38 2.77
CA ALA A 26 8.93 -5.36 1.76
C ALA A 26 8.37 -3.92 1.62
N GLU A 27 7.92 -3.54 0.43
CA GLU A 27 7.26 -2.23 0.25
C GLU A 27 6.30 -2.26 -0.93
N PHE A 28 5.14 -1.63 -0.76
CA PHE A 28 4.16 -1.48 -1.83
C PHE A 28 4.56 -0.38 -2.81
N LYS A 29 4.34 -0.65 -4.10
CA LYS A 29 4.14 0.37 -5.12
C LYS A 29 2.79 0.13 -5.78
N PHE A 30 1.79 0.93 -5.41
CA PHE A 30 0.47 0.90 -6.04
C PHE A 30 0.47 1.65 -7.37
N GLU A 31 -0.32 1.19 -8.34
CA GLU A 31 -0.58 1.95 -9.58
C GLU A 31 -1.45 3.18 -9.31
N SER A 32 -2.41 3.03 -8.40
CA SER A 32 -3.20 4.12 -7.83
C SER A 32 -3.57 3.77 -6.38
N GLU A 33 -3.67 4.76 -5.51
CA GLU A 33 -4.19 4.60 -4.14
C GLU A 33 -5.64 5.13 -4.02
N THR A 34 -6.22 5.64 -5.10
CA THR A 34 -7.60 6.15 -5.14
C THR A 34 -8.31 5.79 -6.43
N HIS A 35 -9.57 5.35 -6.33
CA HIS A 35 -10.46 5.16 -7.47
C HIS A 35 -11.72 6.01 -7.33
N ASP A 36 -12.09 6.69 -8.43
CA ASP A 36 -13.34 7.43 -8.53
C ASP A 36 -14.29 6.69 -9.48
N PHE A 37 -15.39 6.17 -8.95
CA PHE A 37 -16.41 5.51 -9.75
C PHE A 37 -17.31 6.51 -10.49
N GLY A 38 -17.17 7.82 -10.25
CA GLY A 38 -18.08 8.83 -10.75
C GLY A 38 -19.49 8.59 -10.21
N LYS A 39 -20.47 8.54 -11.10
CA LYS A 39 -21.87 8.30 -10.74
C LYS A 39 -22.20 6.82 -10.85
N ILE A 40 -22.68 6.23 -9.76
CA ILE A 40 -23.08 4.82 -9.71
C ILE A 40 -24.55 4.68 -9.29
N PRO A 41 -25.30 3.70 -9.82
CA PRO A 41 -26.67 3.45 -9.41
C PRO A 41 -26.76 2.83 -8.01
N GLN A 42 -27.76 3.25 -7.23
CA GLN A 42 -28.06 2.67 -5.91
C GLN A 42 -28.34 1.17 -6.00
N GLY A 43 -27.87 0.39 -5.01
CA GLY A 43 -28.15 -1.05 -4.92
C GLY A 43 -27.48 -1.93 -5.99
N LYS A 44 -26.66 -1.36 -6.88
CA LYS A 44 -25.83 -2.13 -7.82
C LYS A 44 -24.37 -2.10 -7.36
N PRO A 45 -23.76 -3.26 -7.06
CA PRO A 45 -22.36 -3.33 -6.69
C PRO A 45 -21.45 -2.81 -7.80
N VAL A 46 -20.41 -2.09 -7.42
CA VAL A 46 -19.29 -1.70 -8.29
C VAL A 46 -17.99 -2.24 -7.73
N THR A 47 -17.05 -2.59 -8.60
CA THR A 47 -15.80 -3.26 -8.22
C THR A 47 -14.61 -2.55 -8.84
N VAL A 48 -13.51 -2.45 -8.09
CA VAL A 48 -12.21 -1.97 -8.55
C VAL A 48 -11.10 -2.87 -8.03
N ASP A 49 -10.07 -3.05 -8.87
CA ASP A 49 -8.83 -3.72 -8.52
C ASP A 49 -7.72 -2.69 -8.30
N PHE A 50 -7.14 -2.69 -7.10
CA PHE A 50 -5.93 -1.96 -6.79
C PHE A 50 -4.73 -2.88 -6.97
N THR A 51 -4.04 -2.73 -8.09
CA THR A 51 -2.81 -3.47 -8.40
C THR A 51 -1.62 -2.82 -7.71
N PHE A 52 -0.76 -3.64 -7.12
CA PHE A 52 0.50 -3.21 -6.53
C PHE A 52 1.64 -4.13 -6.96
N THR A 53 2.86 -3.60 -6.93
CA THR A 53 4.11 -4.37 -7.06
C THR A 53 4.86 -4.33 -5.73
N ASN A 54 5.47 -5.44 -5.31
CA ASN A 54 6.43 -5.40 -4.20
C ASN A 54 7.78 -4.88 -4.71
N VAL A 55 8.16 -3.69 -4.28
CA VAL A 55 9.45 -3.05 -4.64
C VAL A 55 10.54 -3.23 -3.58
N GLY A 56 10.21 -3.90 -2.48
CA GLY A 56 11.14 -4.27 -1.42
C GLY A 56 11.99 -5.51 -1.73
N GLN A 57 12.85 -5.93 -0.79
CA GLN A 57 13.67 -7.14 -0.95
C GLN A 57 13.05 -8.38 -0.29
N GLU A 58 12.33 -8.20 0.81
CA GLU A 58 11.57 -9.27 1.46
C GLU A 58 10.22 -9.53 0.77
N PRO A 59 9.67 -10.77 0.87
CA PRO A 59 8.30 -11.04 0.45
C PRO A 59 7.30 -10.17 1.21
N LEU A 60 6.38 -9.56 0.46
CA LEU A 60 5.32 -8.73 1.00
C LEU A 60 4.12 -9.59 1.40
N ILE A 61 3.68 -9.46 2.64
CA ILE A 61 2.57 -10.21 3.22
C ILE A 61 1.53 -9.21 3.73
N ILE A 62 0.31 -9.30 3.18
CA ILE A 62 -0.85 -8.55 3.66
C ILE A 62 -1.46 -9.33 4.83
N SER A 63 -1.56 -8.68 5.99
CA SER A 63 -2.17 -9.29 7.18
C SER A 63 -3.67 -9.02 7.25
N SER A 64 -4.12 -7.84 6.82
CA SER A 64 -5.55 -7.52 6.72
C SER A 64 -5.84 -6.41 5.72
N VAL A 65 -7.06 -6.44 5.19
CA VAL A 65 -7.67 -5.35 4.41
C VAL A 65 -9.02 -5.05 5.04
N GLU A 66 -9.14 -3.88 5.67
CA GLU A 66 -10.23 -3.50 6.56
C GLU A 66 -11.01 -2.31 5.98
N PRO A 67 -12.18 -2.53 5.36
CA PRO A 67 -13.05 -1.46 4.94
C PRO A 67 -13.72 -0.76 6.13
N THR A 68 -13.98 0.55 5.99
CA THR A 68 -14.63 1.36 7.03
C THR A 68 -16.13 1.08 7.23
N CYS A 69 -16.81 0.42 6.29
CA CYS A 69 -18.21 0.05 6.38
C CYS A 69 -18.45 -1.39 5.92
N GLY A 70 -19.49 -2.05 6.46
CA GLY A 70 -19.98 -3.33 5.95
C GLY A 70 -20.56 -3.28 4.52
N CYS A 71 -20.67 -2.07 3.95
CA CYS A 71 -21.09 -1.85 2.57
C CYS A 71 -19.98 -2.08 1.53
N THR A 72 -18.77 -2.40 1.98
CA THR A 72 -17.61 -2.71 1.12
C THR A 72 -17.03 -4.06 1.49
N VAL A 73 -16.81 -4.91 0.50
CA VAL A 73 -16.15 -6.21 0.64
C VAL A 73 -14.78 -6.12 0.00
N ALA A 74 -13.76 -6.63 0.68
CA ALA A 74 -12.40 -6.70 0.17
C ALA A 74 -11.99 -8.15 -0.11
N LYS A 75 -11.34 -8.37 -1.25
CA LYS A 75 -10.55 -9.58 -1.54
C LYS A 75 -9.13 -9.14 -1.86
N PHE A 76 -8.14 -9.93 -1.49
CA PHE A 76 -6.74 -9.55 -1.71
C PHE A 76 -5.86 -10.78 -1.92
N THR A 77 -4.66 -10.56 -2.45
CA THR A 77 -3.62 -11.58 -2.55
C THR A 77 -3.21 -12.04 -1.15
N ASN A 78 -3.56 -13.29 -0.80
CA ASN A 78 -3.29 -13.89 0.53
C ASN A 78 -1.98 -14.69 0.58
N THR A 79 -1.22 -14.71 -0.52
CA THR A 79 0.10 -15.35 -0.60
C THR A 79 1.20 -14.30 -0.52
N PRO A 80 2.37 -14.63 0.04
CA PRO A 80 3.53 -13.73 -0.01
C PRO A 80 3.87 -13.33 -1.45
N VAL A 81 3.99 -12.02 -1.72
CA VAL A 81 4.33 -11.46 -3.03
C VAL A 81 5.83 -11.17 -3.06
N LYS A 82 6.59 -11.84 -3.94
CA LYS A 82 8.04 -11.67 -4.00
C LYS A 82 8.41 -10.32 -4.62
N LYS A 83 9.69 -9.94 -4.48
CA LYS A 83 10.23 -8.74 -5.13
C LYS A 83 9.93 -8.75 -6.64
N GLY A 84 9.38 -7.64 -7.12
CA GLY A 84 9.02 -7.44 -8.53
C GLY A 84 7.73 -8.13 -8.96
N GLU A 85 7.14 -8.97 -8.12
CA GLU A 85 5.83 -9.58 -8.40
C GLU A 85 4.70 -8.62 -8.03
N THR A 86 3.56 -8.84 -8.68
CA THR A 86 2.35 -8.05 -8.49
C THR A 86 1.31 -8.78 -7.67
N GLY A 87 0.56 -8.05 -6.85
CA GLY A 87 -0.65 -8.51 -6.19
C GLY A 87 -1.80 -7.54 -6.42
N THR A 88 -2.99 -7.93 -5.97
CA THR A 88 -4.22 -7.17 -6.18
C THR A 88 -5.02 -7.10 -4.88
N ILE A 89 -5.66 -5.95 -4.66
CA ILE A 89 -6.71 -5.74 -3.67
C ILE A 89 -7.98 -5.34 -4.41
N THR A 90 -8.94 -6.25 -4.47
CA THR A 90 -10.26 -6.03 -5.10
C THR A 90 -11.23 -5.51 -4.06
N LEU A 91 -11.81 -4.34 -4.31
CA LEU A 91 -12.86 -3.75 -3.49
C LEU A 91 -14.19 -3.77 -4.25
N THR A 92 -15.22 -4.33 -3.63
CA THR A 92 -16.59 -4.28 -4.12
C THR A 92 -17.44 -3.46 -3.18
N PHE A 93 -18.01 -2.37 -3.67
CA PHE A 93 -18.87 -1.45 -2.92
C PHE A 93 -20.31 -1.54 -3.38
N ASN A 94 -21.25 -1.65 -2.45
CA ASN A 94 -22.68 -1.60 -2.73
C ASN A 94 -23.36 -0.57 -1.81
N ALA A 95 -23.83 0.53 -2.41
CA ALA A 95 -24.45 1.62 -1.67
C ALA A 95 -25.95 1.39 -1.45
N ALA A 96 -26.37 1.50 -0.19
CA ALA A 96 -27.77 1.46 0.20
C ALA A 96 -28.48 2.81 0.03
N VAL A 97 -27.76 3.93 0.02
CA VAL A 97 -28.31 5.30 0.03
C VAL A 97 -27.71 6.12 -1.10
N ALA A 98 -28.55 6.89 -1.79
CA ALA A 98 -28.14 7.88 -2.79
C ALA A 98 -27.47 9.10 -2.10
N SER A 99 -26.16 9.22 -2.25
CA SER A 99 -25.33 10.28 -1.65
C SER A 99 -23.92 10.26 -2.27
N PRO A 100 -23.18 11.38 -2.27
CA PRO A 100 -21.73 11.36 -2.42
C PRO A 100 -21.07 10.47 -1.36
N PHE A 101 -19.98 9.81 -1.74
CA PHE A 101 -19.19 8.98 -0.82
C PHE A 101 -17.69 9.13 -1.05
N THR A 102 -16.94 8.93 0.04
CA THR A 102 -15.52 8.61 0.04
C THR A 102 -15.33 7.57 1.14
N LYS A 103 -14.80 6.41 0.78
CA LYS A 103 -14.54 5.30 1.72
C LYS A 103 -13.06 5.02 1.74
N ALA A 104 -12.53 4.93 2.95
CA ALA A 104 -11.18 4.46 3.20
C ALA A 104 -11.19 2.95 3.44
N VAL A 105 -10.13 2.29 3.00
CA VAL A 105 -9.82 0.89 3.29
C VAL A 105 -8.39 0.81 3.79
N THR A 106 -8.23 0.28 5.00
CA THR A 106 -6.93 0.16 5.67
C THR A 106 -6.30 -1.18 5.32
N VAL A 107 -5.10 -1.14 4.77
CA VAL A 107 -4.28 -2.30 4.43
C VAL A 107 -3.15 -2.41 5.44
N LYS A 108 -3.05 -3.54 6.15
CA LYS A 108 -1.97 -3.84 7.09
C LYS A 108 -1.02 -4.89 6.51
N SER A 109 0.28 -4.74 6.72
CA SER A 109 1.30 -5.63 6.16
C SER A 109 2.62 -5.61 6.94
N ASN A 110 3.58 -6.44 6.52
CA ASN A 110 4.97 -6.40 6.98
C ASN A 110 5.85 -5.37 6.25
N ALA A 111 5.28 -4.53 5.41
CA ALA A 111 6.02 -3.53 4.63
C ALA A 111 6.73 -2.49 5.53
N LYS A 112 7.70 -1.76 4.96
CA LYS A 112 8.31 -0.59 5.62
C LYS A 112 7.23 0.43 5.99
N THR A 113 6.24 0.61 5.13
CA THR A 113 4.98 1.31 5.46
C THR A 113 3.93 0.28 5.91
N PRO A 114 3.85 -0.05 7.22
CA PRO A 114 3.05 -1.19 7.68
C PRO A 114 1.55 -0.98 7.51
N VAL A 115 1.11 0.27 7.43
CA VAL A 115 -0.29 0.65 7.24
C VAL A 115 -0.41 1.54 6.00
N LYS A 116 -1.18 1.08 5.01
CA LYS A 116 -1.55 1.83 3.81
C LYS A 116 -3.05 2.06 3.78
N VAL A 117 -3.49 3.17 3.19
CA VAL A 117 -4.92 3.49 3.07
C VAL A 117 -5.25 3.69 1.61
N LEU A 118 -6.23 2.92 1.12
CA LEU A 118 -6.79 3.07 -0.22
C LEU A 118 -8.14 3.76 -0.14
N TYR A 119 -8.49 4.51 -1.19
CA TYR A 119 -9.74 5.24 -1.24
C TYR A 119 -10.59 4.84 -2.45
N ILE A 120 -11.89 4.70 -2.22
CA ILE A 120 -12.89 4.71 -3.28
C ILE A 120 -13.83 5.89 -3.06
N LYS A 121 -14.21 6.57 -4.14
CA LYS A 121 -15.11 7.71 -4.09
C LYS A 121 -16.07 7.73 -5.29
N GLY A 122 -17.09 8.57 -5.18
CA GLY A 122 -18.09 8.78 -6.22
C GLY A 122 -19.38 9.36 -5.66
N GLU A 123 -20.44 9.25 -6.43
CA GLU A 123 -21.80 9.68 -6.09
C GLU A 123 -22.80 8.59 -6.44
N VAL A 124 -23.62 8.21 -5.47
CA VAL A 124 -24.68 7.22 -5.67
C VAL A 124 -25.95 7.95 -6.12
N ILE A 125 -26.47 7.57 -7.28
CA ILE A 125 -27.70 8.12 -7.84
C ILE A 125 -28.86 7.16 -7.58
N ALA A 126 -29.99 7.69 -7.10
CA ALA A 126 -31.20 6.90 -6.87
C ALA A 126 -31.69 6.26 -8.18
N ASN A 127 -32.08 4.99 -8.12
CA ASN A 127 -32.82 4.38 -9.21
C ASN A 127 -34.24 4.97 -9.20
N LYS A 128 -34.64 5.64 -10.27
CA LYS A 128 -36.03 6.06 -10.49
C LYS A 128 -36.91 4.88 -10.85
#